data_AF-A0A1P8WUL0-F1
#
_entry.id   AF-A0A1P8WUL0-F1
#
_cell.length_a   1.000
_cell.length_b   1.000
_cell.length_c   1.000
_cell.angle_alpha   90.00
_cell.angle_beta   90.00
_cell.angle_gamma   90.00
#
_symmetry.space_group_name_H-M   'P 1'
#
loop_
_entity.id
_entity.type
_entity.pdbx_description
1 polymer ?
#
loop_
_entity_poly.entity_id
_entity_poly.type
_entity_poly.pdbx_seq_one_letter_code
_entity_poly.pdbx_strand_id
1 'polypeptide(L)'
;MFRTLSLSLASALLIAAGVPAEARGDRDQDHLRDAAAQGKVVPLGKLIADVKSRPPYSDMTFLGGAQFDPQRMIYTLKFMDGSQVVVVYVDARSGRIVGRKP
;
A
#
# COMPACT_ATOMS: atom_id res chain seq x y z
N MET A 1 -50.73 -46.95 19.20
CA MET A 1 -49.68 -47.01 18.16
C MET A 1 -49.68 -45.70 17.40
N PHE A 2 -48.77 -44.77 17.72
CA PHE A 2 -48.55 -43.58 16.91
C PHE A 2 -47.05 -43.26 16.84
N ARG A 3 -46.69 -42.76 15.67
CA ARG A 3 -45.45 -43.02 14.93
C ARG A 3 -44.34 -42.05 15.36
N THR A 4 -43.13 -42.57 15.49
CA THR A 4 -41.89 -41.82 15.71
C THR A 4 -41.67 -40.80 14.59
N LEU A 5 -41.37 -39.55 14.94
CA LEU A 5 -40.85 -38.56 14.00
C LEU A 5 -39.44 -38.16 14.47
N SER A 6 -38.44 -38.77 13.86
CA SER A 6 -37.04 -38.40 14.01
C SER A 6 -36.79 -37.13 13.20
N LEU A 7 -36.55 -36.00 13.87
CA LEU A 7 -36.07 -34.77 13.24
C LEU A 7 -34.54 -34.76 13.26
N SER A 8 -33.92 -35.12 12.15
CA SER A 8 -32.47 -34.98 11.95
C SER A 8 -32.13 -33.51 11.70
N LEU A 9 -31.57 -32.85 12.71
CA LEU A 9 -31.07 -31.47 12.62
C LEU A 9 -29.67 -31.49 12.01
N ALA A 10 -29.58 -31.30 10.70
CA ALA A 10 -28.31 -31.20 9.98
C ALA A 10 -27.69 -29.81 10.17
N SER A 11 -26.77 -29.68 11.12
CA SER A 11 -25.94 -28.48 11.27
C SER A 11 -24.81 -28.48 10.25
N ALA A 12 -25.01 -27.80 9.11
CA ALA A 12 -23.93 -27.46 8.19
C ALA A 12 -23.21 -26.21 8.72
N LEU A 13 -22.10 -26.40 9.45
CA LEU A 13 -21.18 -25.28 9.74
C LEU A 13 -20.39 -24.95 8.47
N LEU A 14 -20.72 -23.80 7.91
CA LEU A 14 -19.99 -23.12 6.84
C LEU A 14 -18.52 -22.93 7.25
N ILE A 15 -17.62 -23.60 6.52
CA ILE A 15 -16.19 -23.31 6.54
C ILE A 15 -16.02 -21.93 5.89
N ALA A 16 -15.79 -20.91 6.71
CA ALA A 16 -15.35 -19.61 6.24
C ALA A 16 -13.95 -19.77 5.63
N ALA A 17 -13.89 -19.96 4.32
CA ALA A 17 -12.65 -19.84 3.56
C ALA A 17 -12.14 -18.41 3.73
N GLY A 18 -11.16 -18.23 4.60
CA GLY A 18 -10.40 -16.98 4.70
C GLY A 18 -9.76 -16.72 3.34
N VAL A 19 -10.36 -15.82 2.57
CA VAL A 19 -9.73 -15.27 1.38
C VAL A 19 -8.43 -14.61 1.84
N PRO A 20 -7.25 -15.02 1.31
CA PRO A 20 -6.04 -14.28 1.58
C PRO A 20 -6.28 -12.88 1.02
N ALA A 21 -6.33 -11.89 1.91
CA ALA A 21 -6.27 -10.51 1.52
C ALA A 21 -4.87 -10.28 0.95
N GLU A 22 -4.67 -10.63 -0.32
CA GLU A 22 -3.45 -10.31 -1.04
C GLU A 22 -3.30 -8.80 -0.98
N ALA A 23 -2.30 -8.36 -0.22
CA ALA A 23 -1.86 -6.98 -0.16
C ALA A 23 -1.43 -6.58 -1.58
N ARG A 24 -2.38 -6.07 -2.36
CA ARG A 24 -2.24 -5.73 -3.78
C ARG A 24 -1.01 -4.85 -4.08
N GLY A 25 -0.51 -4.12 -3.10
CA GLY A 25 0.69 -3.30 -3.21
C GLY A 25 2.01 -4.06 -3.38
N ASP A 26 2.10 -5.34 -3.00
CA ASP A 26 3.38 -6.08 -3.01
C ASP A 26 3.81 -6.45 -4.45
N ARG A 27 2.87 -6.92 -5.28
CA ARG A 27 3.13 -7.26 -6.70
C ARG A 27 3.48 -6.04 -7.55
N ASP A 28 2.79 -4.92 -7.32
CA ASP A 28 3.09 -3.66 -8.03
C ASP A 28 4.48 -3.12 -7.63
N GLN A 29 4.94 -3.40 -6.41
CA GLN A 29 6.25 -3.01 -5.91
C GLN A 29 7.39 -3.81 -6.55
N ASP A 30 7.19 -5.09 -6.88
CA ASP A 30 8.20 -5.92 -7.55
C ASP A 30 8.47 -5.47 -8.99
N HIS A 31 7.42 -5.20 -9.77
CA HIS A 31 7.57 -4.65 -11.12
C HIS A 31 8.30 -3.29 -11.13
N LEU A 32 8.16 -2.51 -10.05
CA LEU A 32 8.87 -1.25 -9.87
C LEU A 32 10.33 -1.42 -9.48
N ARG A 33 10.65 -2.43 -8.66
CA ARG A 33 12.04 -2.82 -8.39
C ARG A 33 12.73 -3.19 -9.71
N ASP A 34 12.05 -3.93 -10.57
CA ASP A 34 12.58 -4.28 -11.90
C ASP A 34 12.75 -3.07 -12.81
N ALA A 35 11.77 -2.15 -12.85
CA ALA A 35 11.88 -0.91 -13.62
C ALA A 35 13.01 0.01 -13.10
N ALA A 36 13.21 0.06 -11.78
CA ALA A 36 14.32 0.78 -11.15
C ALA A 36 15.67 0.12 -11.45
N ALA A 37 15.74 -1.21 -11.42
CA ALA A 37 16.93 -1.98 -11.80
C ALA A 37 17.31 -1.75 -13.27
N GLN A 38 16.31 -1.52 -14.14
CA GLN A 38 16.50 -1.14 -15.54
C GLN A 38 16.83 0.35 -15.76
N GLY A 39 16.97 1.14 -14.69
CA GLY A 39 17.31 2.57 -14.75
C GLY A 39 16.20 3.48 -15.27
N LYS A 40 14.95 2.99 -15.36
CA LYS A 40 13.81 3.75 -15.89
C LYS A 40 13.17 4.68 -14.84
N VAL A 41 13.36 4.38 -13.56
CA VAL A 41 12.84 5.14 -12.42
C VAL A 41 13.84 5.15 -11.26
N VAL A 42 13.76 6.16 -10.39
CA VAL A 42 14.57 6.23 -9.17
C VAL A 42 14.12 5.10 -8.22
N PRO A 43 15.03 4.32 -7.63
CA PRO A 43 14.67 3.29 -6.67
C PRO A 43 13.85 3.87 -5.52
N LEU A 44 12.72 3.24 -5.21
CA LEU A 44 11.78 3.71 -4.20
C LEU A 44 12.45 4.01 -2.84
N GLY A 45 13.36 3.15 -2.39
CA GLY A 45 14.09 3.37 -1.13
C GLY A 45 14.91 4.66 -1.12
N LYS A 46 15.58 4.98 -2.25
CA LYS A 46 16.34 6.24 -2.41
C LYS A 46 15.42 7.45 -2.41
N LEU A 47 14.28 7.31 -3.07
CA LEU A 47 13.23 8.33 -3.15
C LEU A 47 12.65 8.65 -1.76
N ILE A 48 12.33 7.61 -0.97
CA ILE A 48 11.85 7.77 0.41
C ILE A 48 12.94 8.46 1.26
N ALA A 49 14.20 8.03 1.15
CA ALA A 49 15.30 8.62 1.92
C ALA A 49 15.51 10.11 1.60
N ASP A 50 15.45 10.48 0.32
CA ASP A 50 15.59 11.85 -0.17
C ASP A 50 14.41 12.74 0.25
N VAL A 51 13.17 12.24 0.21
CA VAL A 51 12.03 13.02 0.72
C VAL A 51 12.12 13.19 2.23
N LYS A 52 12.47 12.13 2.97
CA LYS A 52 12.63 12.17 4.44
C LYS A 52 13.75 13.09 4.91
N SER A 53 14.74 13.43 4.09
CA SER A 53 15.82 14.34 4.48
C SER A 53 15.47 15.82 4.26
N ARG A 54 14.36 16.11 3.56
CA ARG A 54 13.97 17.48 3.20
C ARG A 54 12.98 18.07 4.21
N PRO A 55 13.18 19.30 4.68
CA PRO A 55 12.14 20.03 5.39
C PRO A 55 10.89 20.25 4.50
N PRO A 56 9.66 20.18 5.03
CA PRO A 56 9.31 19.88 6.43
C PRO A 56 9.17 18.37 6.74
N TYR A 57 9.40 17.49 5.76
CA TYR A 57 9.17 16.05 5.89
C TYR A 57 10.17 15.35 6.82
N SER A 58 11.32 15.97 7.07
CA SER A 58 12.31 15.54 8.06
C SER A 58 11.77 15.51 9.49
N ASP A 59 10.76 16.33 9.78
CA ASP A 59 10.11 16.40 11.09
C ASP A 59 8.88 15.47 11.17
N MET A 60 8.53 14.81 10.06
CA MET A 60 7.35 13.95 9.94
C MET A 60 7.73 12.47 9.99
N THR A 61 6.79 11.63 10.45
CA THR A 61 6.99 10.18 10.48
C THR A 61 6.47 9.53 9.21
N PHE A 62 7.35 8.93 8.40
CA PHE A 62 6.92 8.14 7.25
C PHE A 62 6.15 6.88 7.72
N LEU A 63 4.92 6.71 7.24
CA LEU A 63 3.99 5.66 7.69
C LEU A 63 4.18 4.31 6.99
N GLY A 64 5.14 4.20 6.07
CA GLY A 64 5.30 3.00 5.24
C GLY A 64 4.28 2.95 4.10
N GLY A 65 4.42 1.93 3.26
CA GLY A 65 3.51 1.68 2.13
C GLY A 65 3.51 2.81 1.11
N ALA A 66 4.44 2.79 0.16
CA ALA A 66 4.38 3.67 -1.00
C ALA A 66 3.48 3.05 -2.07
N GLN A 67 2.60 3.85 -2.64
CA GLN A 67 1.81 3.44 -3.81
C GLN A 67 2.39 4.07 -5.07
N PHE A 68 2.34 3.35 -6.18
CA PHE A 68 2.79 3.85 -7.47
C PHE A 68 1.65 3.89 -8.46
N ASP A 69 1.51 5.02 -9.14
CA ASP A 69 0.63 5.18 -10.29
C ASP A 69 1.48 5.10 -11.57
N PRO A 70 1.43 3.99 -12.33
CA PRO A 70 2.20 3.83 -13.56
C PRO A 70 1.72 4.73 -14.70
N GLN A 71 0.45 5.16 -14.70
CA GLN A 71 -0.07 6.04 -15.75
C GLN A 71 0.48 7.46 -15.58
N ARG A 72 0.63 7.90 -14.33
CA ARG A 72 1.13 9.24 -13.99
C ARG A 72 2.62 9.27 -13.67
N MET A 73 3.24 8.12 -13.48
CA MET A 73 4.62 7.97 -12.99
C MET A 73 4.83 8.65 -11.63
N ILE A 74 3.87 8.52 -10.71
CA ILE A 74 3.89 9.18 -9.40
C ILE A 74 3.93 8.15 -8.27
N TYR A 75 4.86 8.35 -7.33
CA TYR A 75 4.81 7.72 -6.02
C TYR A 75 3.98 8.55 -5.05
N THR A 76 3.16 7.87 -4.27
CA THR A 76 2.40 8.42 -3.17
C THR A 76 3.01 7.92 -1.86
N LEU A 77 3.60 8.85 -1.10
CA LEU A 77 4.23 8.60 0.19
C LEU A 77 3.33 9.16 1.30
N LYS A 78 3.16 8.42 2.40
CA LYS A 78 2.35 8.87 3.53
C LYS A 78 3.23 9.22 4.71
N PHE A 79 3.00 10.40 5.27
CA PHE A 79 3.69 10.93 6.43
C PHE A 79 2.69 11.27 7.51
N MET A 80 3.13 11.24 8.76
CA MET A 80 2.39 11.71 9.92
C MET A 80 3.07 12.96 10.44
N ASP A 81 2.31 14.05 10.44
CA ASP A 81 2.67 15.35 10.99
C ASP A 81 1.82 15.59 12.24
N GLY A 82 2.39 15.31 13.41
CA GLY A 82 1.63 15.23 14.67
C GLY A 82 0.50 14.19 14.59
N SER A 83 -0.75 14.66 14.53
CA SER A 83 -1.96 13.82 14.39
C SER A 83 -2.56 13.81 12.98
N GLN A 84 -1.93 14.47 12.01
CA GLN A 84 -2.41 14.59 10.64
C GLN A 84 -1.62 13.69 9.68
N VAL A 85 -2.32 13.03 8.75
CA VAL A 85 -1.69 12.24 7.69
C VAL A 85 -1.47 13.12 6.46
N VAL A 86 -0.21 13.42 6.15
CA VAL A 86 0.15 14.15 4.94
C VAL A 86 0.54 13.17 3.84
N VAL A 87 -0.18 13.23 2.73
CA VAL A 87 0.09 12.48 1.51
C VAL A 87 0.97 13.32 0.59
N VAL A 88 2.14 12.79 0.20
CA VAL A 88 3.12 13.46 -0.65
C VAL A 88 3.21 12.74 -1.99
N TYR A 89 3.10 13.51 -3.07
CA TYR A 89 3.20 13.01 -4.43
C TYR A 89 4.59 13.32 -5.00
N VAL A 90 5.27 12.30 -5.51
CA VAL A 90 6.65 12.41 -5.98
C VAL A 90 6.77 11.81 -7.37
N ASP A 91 7.38 12.54 -8.28
CA ASP A 91 7.69 12.06 -9.63
C ASP A 91 8.71 10.90 -9.55
N ALA A 92 8.35 9.76 -10.11
CA ALA A 92 9.14 8.52 -10.03
C ALA A 92 10.43 8.57 -10.87
N ARG A 93 10.53 9.47 -11.85
CA ARG A 93 11.69 9.55 -12.74
C ARG A 93 12.78 10.45 -12.16
N SER A 94 12.39 11.51 -11.48
CA SER A 94 13.29 12.58 -11.01
C SER A 94 13.42 12.66 -9.50
N GLY A 95 12.47 12.10 -8.73
CA GLY A 95 12.40 12.28 -7.29
C GLY A 95 11.86 13.65 -6.86
N ARG A 96 11.36 14.46 -7.80
CA ARG A 96 10.79 15.78 -7.49
C ARG A 96 9.42 15.64 -6.85
N ILE A 97 9.20 16.39 -5.77
CA ILE A 97 7.88 16.49 -5.14
C ILE A 97 6.99 17.33 -6.06
N VAL A 98 5.86 16.78 -6.49
CA VAL A 98 4.91 17.42 -7.41
C VAL A 98 3.65 17.92 -6.70
N GLY A 99 3.43 17.52 -5.45
CA GLY A 99 2.33 18.02 -4.63
C GLY A 99 2.26 17.35 -3.27
N ARG A 100 1.36 17.85 -2.42
CA ARG A 100 1.01 17.25 -1.14
C ARG A 100 -0.44 17.53 -0.78
N LYS A 101 -1.04 16.68 0.06
CA LYS A 101 -2.38 16.86 0.62
C LYS A 101 -2.38 16.47 2.11
N PRO A 102 -3.03 17.26 2.99
CA PRO A 102 -3.23 16.90 4.39
C PRO A 102 -4.34 15.86 4.58
#